data_AF-A0A3D4XRB9-F1
#
_entry.id   AF-A0A3D4XRB9-F1
#
_cell.length_a   1.000
_cell.length_b   1.000
_cell.length_c   1.000
_cell.angle_alpha   90.00
_cell.angle_beta   90.00
_cell.angle_gamma   90.00
#
_symmetry.space_group_name_H-M   'P 1'
#
loop_
_entity.id
_entity.type
_entity.pdbx_description
1 polymer ?
#
loop_
_entity_poly.entity_id
_entity_poly.type
_entity_poly.pdbx_seq_one_letter_code
_entity_poly.pdbx_strand_id
1 'polypeptide(L)'
;MRTSTFPLNTVKETPSDAEIISHQLMIRAGLIRKLASGLYTWLPLGLRVLRKVEKIVRDEMETAGALEVLMPGLQPAELWQETGRWEQY
;
A
#
# COMPACT_ATOMS: atom_id res chain seq x y z
N MET A 1 14.31 0.30 18.26
CA MET A 1 14.89 1.32 17.36
C MET A 1 14.65 2.68 17.99
N ARG A 2 15.66 3.54 18.08
CA ARG A 2 15.51 4.89 18.66
C ARG A 2 14.93 5.83 17.61
N THR A 3 14.05 6.74 18.02
CA THR A 3 13.44 7.73 17.10
C THR A 3 14.50 8.64 16.47
N SER A 4 15.58 8.95 17.18
CA SER A 4 16.70 9.75 16.68
C SER A 4 17.40 9.18 15.44
N THR A 5 17.26 7.88 15.18
CA THR A 5 17.85 7.19 14.02
C THR A 5 16.77 6.65 13.07
N PHE A 6 15.51 7.07 13.25
CA PHE A 6 14.39 6.62 12.44
C PHE A 6 13.83 7.81 11.67
N PRO A 7 13.75 7.74 10.33
CA PRO A 7 13.22 8.83 9.52
C PRO A 7 11.70 8.93 9.70
N LEU A 8 11.28 9.67 10.73
CA LEU A 8 9.88 9.93 11.07
C LEU A 8 9.54 11.38 10.71
N ASN A 9 8.90 11.56 9.56
CA ASN A 9 8.54 12.87 9.04
C ASN A 9 7.09 13.22 9.37
N THR A 10 6.81 13.57 10.62
CA THR A 10 5.47 14.04 11.01
C THR A 10 5.23 15.46 10.50
N VAL A 11 3.99 15.78 10.14
CA VAL A 11 3.58 17.15 9.77
C VAL A 11 2.56 17.71 10.75
N LYS A 12 2.69 19.01 11.06
CA LYS A 12 1.82 19.72 12.01
C LYS A 12 0.44 19.99 11.42
N GLU A 13 0.42 20.40 10.16
CA GLU A 13 -0.80 20.79 9.46
C GLU A 13 -1.32 19.63 8.62
N THR A 14 -2.64 19.54 8.54
CA THR A 14 -3.32 18.57 7.68
C THR A 14 -3.24 19.09 6.24
N PRO A 15 -2.77 18.28 5.28
CA PRO A 15 -2.81 18.66 3.87
C PRO A 15 -4.24 18.98 3.43
N SER A 16 -4.43 20.07 2.69
CA SER A 16 -5.76 20.52 2.25
C SER A 16 -6.43 19.56 1.27
N ASP A 17 -5.67 18.66 0.63
CA ASP A 17 -6.14 17.66 -0.32
C ASP A 17 -6.56 16.33 0.34
N ALA A 18 -6.46 16.22 1.66
CA ALA A 18 -6.88 15.03 2.41
C ALA A 18 -8.26 15.24 3.05
N GLU A 19 -9.31 14.74 2.41
CA GLU A 19 -10.70 14.95 2.89
C GLU A 19 -11.08 14.02 4.06
N ILE A 20 -10.64 12.76 4.03
CA ILE A 20 -11.02 11.76 5.05
C ILE A 20 -9.99 11.65 6.18
N ILE A 21 -10.48 11.43 7.40
CA ILE A 21 -9.67 11.42 8.64
C ILE A 21 -8.51 10.41 8.57
N SER A 22 -8.73 9.21 8.03
CA SER A 22 -7.68 8.20 7.91
C SER A 22 -6.51 8.69 7.05
N HIS A 23 -6.81 9.28 5.89
CA HIS A 23 -5.80 9.85 4.99
C HIS A 23 -5.03 10.99 5.65
N GLN A 24 -5.72 11.90 6.34
CA GLN A 24 -5.12 13.00 7.09
C GLN A 24 -4.13 12.48 8.15
N LEU A 25 -4.56 11.50 8.95
CA LEU A 25 -3.74 10.91 10.01
C LEU A 25 -2.54 10.14 9.45
N MET A 26 -2.71 9.40 8.37
CA MET A 26 -1.61 8.66 7.74
C MET A 26 -0.51 9.58 7.21
N ILE A 27 -0.86 10.75 6.66
CA ILE A 27 0.14 11.75 6.25
C ILE A 27 0.78 12.39 7.49
N ARG A 28 -0.03 12.85 8.46
CA ARG A 28 0.46 13.53 9.67
C ARG A 28 1.40 12.68 10.51
N ALA A 29 1.13 11.39 10.62
CA ALA A 29 1.98 10.44 11.35
C ALA A 29 3.21 9.98 10.55
N GLY A 30 3.41 10.47 9.32
CA GLY A 30 4.54 10.08 8.48
C GLY A 30 4.47 8.62 8.05
N LEU A 31 3.26 8.09 7.78
CA LEU A 31 3.05 6.72 7.30
C LEU A 31 3.13 6.63 5.77
N ILE A 32 2.62 7.64 5.07
CA ILE A 32 2.58 7.69 3.61
C ILE A 32 2.97 9.07 3.09
N ARG A 33 3.40 9.14 1.83
CA ARG A 33 3.62 10.37 1.09
C ARG A 33 3.03 10.25 -0.31
N LYS A 34 2.21 11.21 -0.72
CA LYS A 34 1.63 11.25 -2.07
C LYS A 34 2.72 11.49 -3.13
N LEU A 35 2.70 10.68 -4.18
CA LEU A 35 3.56 10.80 -5.36
C LEU A 35 2.78 11.39 -6.54
N ALA A 36 1.57 10.86 -6.78
CA ALA A 36 0.63 11.30 -7.81
C ALA A 36 -0.80 10.94 -7.37
N SER A 37 -1.81 11.27 -8.19
CA SER A 37 -3.19 10.86 -7.89
C SER A 37 -3.29 9.34 -7.76
N GLY A 38 -3.81 8.86 -6.63
CA GLY A 38 -3.90 7.42 -6.32
C GLY A 38 -2.57 6.71 -6.03
N LEU A 39 -1.42 7.39 -6.10
CA LEU A 39 -0.10 6.79 -5.94
C LEU A 39 0.62 7.35 -4.71
N TYR A 40 1.03 6.45 -3.82
CA TYR A 40 1.64 6.79 -2.53
C TYR A 40 2.93 6.00 -2.30
N THR A 41 3.90 6.65 -1.69
CA THR A 41 5.08 6.01 -1.10
C THR A 41 4.76 5.63 0.34
N TRP A 42 4.96 4.36 0.69
CA TRP A 42 4.92 3.91 2.07
C TRP A 42 6.22 4.28 2.79
N LEU A 43 6.12 5.14 3.80
CA LEU A 43 7.25 5.52 4.64
C LEU A 43 7.55 4.40 5.66
N PRO A 44 8.73 4.38 6.31
CA PRO A 44 9.16 3.23 7.09
C PRO A 44 8.21 2.78 8.20
N LEU A 45 7.45 3.69 8.82
CA LEU A 45 6.45 3.34 9.83
C LEU A 45 5.20 2.73 9.17
N GLY A 46 4.72 3.32 8.07
CA GLY A 46 3.59 2.78 7.31
C GLY A 46 3.89 1.40 6.73
N LEU A 47 5.08 1.21 6.16
CA LEU A 47 5.51 -0.08 5.61
C LEU A 47 5.57 -1.19 6.69
N ARG A 48 5.95 -0.85 7.93
CA ARG A 48 5.91 -1.81 9.06
C ARG A 48 4.49 -2.23 9.40
N VAL A 49 3.53 -1.31 9.37
CA VAL A 49 2.12 -1.63 9.60
C VAL A 49 1.58 -2.48 8.45
N LEU A 50 1.86 -2.09 7.20
CA LEU A 50 1.47 -2.84 6.01
C LEU A 50 1.95 -4.30 6.09
N ARG A 51 3.23 -4.53 6.42
CA ARG A 51 3.80 -5.88 6.57
C ARG A 51 3.17 -6.69 7.69
N LYS A 52 2.68 -6.06 8.77
CA LYS A 52 1.95 -6.77 9.82
C LYS A 52 0.59 -7.27 9.32
N VAL A 53 -0.12 -6.42 8.59
CA VAL A 53 -1.40 -6.80 7.96
C VAL A 53 -1.18 -7.91 6.93
N GLU A 54 -0.18 -7.75 6.06
CA GLU A 54 0.21 -8.75 5.07
C GLU A 54 0.53 -10.10 5.73
N LYS A 55 1.28 -10.10 6.84
CA LYS A 55 1.59 -11.32 7.59
C LYS A 55 0.32 -12.01 8.10
N ILE A 56 -0.61 -11.28 8.69
CA ILE A 56 -1.87 -11.86 9.19
C ILE A 56 -2.63 -12.52 8.03
N VAL A 57 -2.78 -11.81 6.91
CA VAL A 57 -3.47 -12.37 5.73
C VAL A 57 -2.77 -13.64 5.24
N ARG A 58 -1.44 -13.64 5.14
CA ARG A 58 -0.66 -14.82 4.72
C ARG A 58 -0.87 -16.00 5.66
N ASP A 59 -0.74 -15.77 6.98
CA ASP A 59 -0.89 -16.83 8.00
C ASP A 59 -2.28 -17.49 7.93
N GLU A 60 -3.35 -16.70 7.72
CA GLU A 60 -4.71 -17.22 7.57
C GLU A 60 -4.90 -17.99 6.25
N MET A 61 -4.33 -17.50 5.15
CA MET A 61 -4.41 -18.16 3.84
C MET A 61 -3.65 -19.50 3.83
N GLU A 62 -2.46 -19.55 4.45
CA GLU A 62 -1.70 -20.79 4.64
C GLU A 62 -2.48 -21.78 5.51
N THR A 63 -3.12 -21.30 6.58
CA THR A 63 -3.98 -22.13 7.45
C THR A 63 -5.16 -22.72 6.68
N ALA A 64 -5.71 -21.98 5.71
CA ALA A 64 -6.77 -22.46 4.82
C ALA A 64 -6.27 -23.38 3.69
N GLY A 65 -4.96 -23.64 3.59
CA GLY A 65 -4.35 -24.51 2.58
C GLY A 65 -4.09 -23.84 1.23
N ALA A 66 -4.09 -22.50 1.17
CA ALA A 66 -3.71 -21.78 -0.04
C ALA A 66 -2.20 -21.84 -0.28
N LEU A 67 -1.80 -21.75 -1.55
CA LEU A 67 -0.40 -21.69 -1.97
C LEU A 67 -0.11 -20.31 -2.57
N GLU A 68 0.79 -19.55 -1.94
CA GLU A 68 1.14 -18.19 -2.40
C GLU A 68 2.02 -18.21 -3.65
N VAL A 69 1.72 -17.33 -4.61
CA VAL A 69 2.53 -17.09 -5.81
C VAL A 69 2.70 -15.58 -6.03
N LEU A 70 3.81 -15.17 -6.65
CA LEU A 70 4.07 -13.78 -7.04
C LEU A 70 4.06 -13.64 -8.56
N MET A 71 3.03 -12.98 -9.09
CA MET A 71 2.89 -12.72 -10.53
C MET A 71 3.44 -11.33 -10.90
N PRO A 72 3.86 -11.12 -12.16
CA PRO A 72 4.32 -9.81 -12.62
C PRO A 72 3.16 -8.79 -12.67
N GLY A 73 3.45 -7.55 -12.30
CA GLY A 73 2.48 -6.44 -12.41
C GLY A 73 2.24 -5.96 -13.84
N LEU A 74 3.20 -6.19 -14.75
CA LEU A 74 3.05 -5.96 -16.18
C LEU A 74 2.75 -7.29 -16.87
N GLN A 75 1.72 -7.32 -17.72
CA GLN A 75 1.22 -8.54 -18.36
C GLN A 75 1.06 -8.34 -19.88
N PRO A 76 1.22 -9.39 -20.69
CA PRO A 76 0.90 -9.35 -22.12
C PRO A 76 -0.57 -9.01 -22.36
N ALA A 77 -0.85 -8.21 -23.38
CA ALA A 77 -2.20 -7.76 -23.70
C ALA A 77 -3.11 -8.91 -24.19
N GLU A 78 -2.51 -9.93 -24.79
CA GLU A 78 -3.19 -11.10 -25.36
C GLU A 78 -4.02 -11.83 -24.30
N LEU A 79 -3.53 -11.93 -23.05
CA LEU A 79 -4.26 -12.55 -21.93
C LEU A 79 -5.55 -11.81 -21.59
N TRP A 80 -5.56 -10.49 -21.75
CA TRP A 80 -6.72 -9.65 -21.48
C TRP A 80 -7.74 -9.72 -22.62
N GLN A 81 -7.24 -9.76 -23.86
CA GLN A 81 -8.05 -9.92 -25.07
C GLN A 81 -8.75 -11.28 -25.11
N GLU A 82 -8.06 -12.37 -24.73
CA GLU A 82 -8.62 -13.73 -24.67
C GLU A 82 -9.85 -13.79 -23.75
N THR A 83 -9.83 -13.07 -22.64
CA THR A 83 -10.95 -13.00 -21.69
C THR A 83 -12.00 -11.94 -22.04
N GLY A 84 -11.80 -11.17 -23.12
CA GLY A 84 -12.68 -10.05 -23.52
C GLY A 84 -12.65 -8.86 -22.57
N ARG A 85 -11.70 -8.81 -21.62
CA ARG A 85 -11.59 -7.73 -20.62
C ARG A 85 -10.79 -6.52 -21.10
N TRP A 86 -10.08 -6.65 -22.22
CA TRP A 86 -9.27 -5.56 -22.77
C TRP A 86 -10.09 -4.31 -23.14
N GLU A 87 -11.33 -4.46 -23.60
CA GLU A 87 -12.17 -3.31 -24.00
C GLU A 87 -12.99 -2.71 -22.83
N GLN A 88 -12.98 -3.36 -21.66
CA GLN A 88 -13.74 -2.90 -20.49
C GLN A 88 -12.97 -1.89 -19.62
N TYR A 89 -11.66 -1.80 -19.81
CA TYR A 89 -10.73 -0.96 -19.05
C TYR A 89 -9.88 -0.12 -19.98
#